data_AF-A0A429ZES5-F1
#
_entry.id   AF-A0A429ZES5-F1
#
_cell.length_a   1.000
_cell.length_b   1.000
_cell.length_c   1.000
_cell.angle_alpha   90.00
_cell.angle_beta   90.00
_cell.angle_gamma   90.00
#
_symmetry.space_group_name_H-M   'P 1'
#
loop_
_entity.id
_entity.type
_entity.pdbx_description
1 polymer ?
#
loop_
_entity_poly.entity_id
_entity_poly.type
_entity_poly.pdbx_seq_one_letter_code
_entity_poly.pdbx_strand_id
1 'polypeptide(L)'
;MVKPIIFTEIGLDFDNNKYGLGVSTEIEYSDYEERKKGFVKINVKEVYLRVWLLKSVFILSKKEGIKFDKKRRNNLKVVIGLSDK
;
A
#
# COMPACT_ATOMS: atom_id res chain seq x y z
N MET A 1 -19.81 -13.83 -5.79
CA MET A 1 -19.02 -13.14 -4.75
C MET A 1 -17.75 -12.63 -5.40
N VAL A 2 -17.49 -11.32 -5.36
CA VAL A 2 -16.26 -10.74 -5.89
C VAL A 2 -15.12 -11.10 -4.92
N LYS A 3 -14.00 -11.55 -5.46
CA LYS A 3 -12.82 -11.87 -4.65
C LYS A 3 -12.22 -10.56 -4.11
N PRO A 4 -11.92 -10.46 -2.80
CA PRO A 4 -11.28 -9.26 -2.26
C PRO A 4 -9.88 -9.09 -2.83
N ILE A 5 -9.45 -7.84 -2.99
CA ILE A 5 -8.10 -7.48 -3.40
C ILE A 5 -7.27 -7.27 -2.15
N ILE A 6 -6.06 -7.82 -2.13
CA ILE A 6 -5.15 -7.72 -0.99
C ILE A 6 -3.95 -6.87 -1.40
N PHE A 7 -3.63 -5.87 -0.59
CA PHE A 7 -2.41 -5.08 -0.68
C PHE A 7 -1.58 -5.27 0.58
N THR A 8 -0.33 -5.67 0.46
CA THR A 8 0.58 -5.72 1.61
C THR A 8 1.74 -4.77 1.40
N GLU A 9 1.91 -3.82 2.32
CA GLU A 9 2.95 -2.80 2.30
C GLU A 9 3.99 -3.10 3.37
N ILE A 10 5.26 -3.06 2.98
CA ILE A 10 6.42 -3.27 3.84
C ILE A 10 7.31 -2.03 3.74
N GLY A 11 7.61 -1.39 4.87
CA GLY A 11 8.55 -0.27 4.91
C GLY A 11 8.22 0.79 5.95
N LEU A 12 8.54 2.03 5.62
CA LEU A 12 8.30 3.21 6.44
C LEU A 12 6.88 3.73 6.21
N ASP A 13 6.02 3.58 7.19
CA ASP A 13 4.64 4.02 7.23
C ASP A 13 4.25 4.42 8.67
N PHE A 14 4.18 5.73 8.91
CA PHE A 14 3.77 6.30 10.20
C PHE A 14 2.25 6.31 10.43
N ASP A 15 1.42 6.04 9.41
CA ASP A 15 -0.03 5.89 9.62
C ASP A 15 -0.34 4.53 10.27
N ASN A 16 0.33 3.47 9.83
CA ASN A 16 -0.02 2.10 10.22
C ASN A 16 0.94 1.48 11.25
N ASN A 17 2.17 2.01 11.39
CA ASN A 17 3.17 1.49 12.32
C ASN A 17 3.60 2.56 13.34
N LYS A 18 3.53 2.21 14.63
CA LYS A 18 3.82 3.12 15.76
C LYS A 18 5.21 3.76 15.68
N TYR A 19 6.20 3.01 15.18
CA TYR A 19 7.58 3.46 15.06
C TYR A 19 7.98 3.74 13.59
N GLY A 20 7.00 3.89 12.71
CA GLY A 20 7.21 4.10 11.28
C GLY A 20 7.56 2.82 10.53
N LEU A 21 8.44 1.95 11.01
CA LEU A 21 8.79 0.73 10.29
C LEU A 21 7.83 -0.43 10.60
N GLY A 22 7.36 -1.11 9.55
CA GLY A 22 6.62 -2.36 9.74
C GLY A 22 5.97 -2.90 8.47
N VAL A 23 5.00 -3.79 8.69
CA VAL A 23 4.21 -4.45 7.63
C VAL A 23 2.74 -4.22 7.92
N SER A 24 1.99 -3.82 6.91
CA SER A 24 0.54 -3.68 6.99
C SER A 24 -0.11 -4.29 5.76
N THR A 25 -1.21 -5.00 5.96
CA THR A 25 -2.06 -5.51 4.90
C THR A 25 -3.39 -4.76 4.89
N GLU A 26 -3.83 -4.37 3.71
CA GLU A 26 -5.16 -3.85 3.40
C GLU A 26 -5.90 -4.87 2.55
N ILE A 27 -7.15 -5.14 2.91
CA ILE A 27 -8.03 -6.08 2.21
C ILE A 27 -9.26 -5.29 1.75
N GLU A 28 -9.35 -5.07 0.44
CA GLU A 28 -10.43 -4.33 -0.21
C GLU A 28 -11.52 -5.32 -0.66
N TYR A 29 -12.67 -5.26 0.02
CA TYR A 29 -13.90 -5.95 -0.38
C TYR A 29 -14.76 -5.03 -1.25
N SER A 30 -15.82 -5.56 -1.86
CA SER A 30 -16.73 -4.76 -2.70
C SER A 30 -17.34 -3.55 -1.98
N ASP A 31 -17.60 -3.69 -0.68
CA ASP A 31 -18.40 -2.72 0.09
C ASP A 31 -17.59 -2.03 1.20
N TYR A 32 -16.42 -2.57 1.56
CA TYR A 32 -15.61 -2.05 2.66
C TYR A 32 -14.13 -2.45 2.53
N GLU A 33 -13.27 -1.79 3.30
CA GLU A 33 -11.85 -2.10 3.41
C GLU A 33 -11.50 -2.49 4.85
N GLU A 34 -10.64 -3.50 5.01
CA GLU A 34 -10.11 -3.92 6.31
C GLU A 34 -8.59 -3.76 6.34
N ARG A 35 -8.04 -3.17 7.41
CA ARG A 35 -6.59 -3.09 7.64
C ARG A 35 -6.14 -4.03 8.76
N LYS A 36 -5.07 -4.77 8.49
CA LYS A 36 -4.40 -5.66 9.44
C LYS A 36 -2.92 -5.29 9.56
N LYS A 37 -2.39 -5.42 10.77
CA LYS A 37 -0.94 -5.37 10.99
C LYS A 37 -0.32 -6.72 10.64
N GLY A 38 0.87 -6.69 10.06
CA GLY A 38 1.58 -7.88 9.61
C GLY A 38 1.25 -8.29 8.18
N PHE A 39 1.79 -9.43 7.78
CA PHE A 39 1.67 -9.99 6.44
C PHE A 39 0.53 -11.01 6.38
N VAL A 40 -0.33 -10.89 5.37
CA VAL A 40 -1.35 -11.91 5.06
C VAL A 40 -0.93 -12.67 3.80
N LYS A 41 -1.23 -13.97 3.75
CA LYS A 41 -0.94 -14.81 2.58
C LYS A 41 -1.63 -14.22 1.33
N ILE A 42 -0.82 -13.89 0.33
CA ILE A 42 -1.23 -13.25 -0.92
C ILE A 42 -0.59 -13.99 -2.10
N ASN A 43 -1.33 -14.10 -3.21
CA ASN A 43 -0.76 -14.54 -4.49
C ASN A 43 -0.29 -13.30 -5.26
N VAL A 44 1.00 -12.97 -5.14
CA VAL A 44 1.58 -11.73 -5.68
C VAL A 44 1.53 -11.74 -7.21
N LYS A 45 0.77 -10.80 -7.78
CA LYS A 45 0.74 -10.53 -9.22
C LYS A 45 1.35 -9.19 -9.60
N GLU A 46 1.47 -8.30 -8.63
CA GLU A 46 1.91 -6.93 -8.80
C GLU A 46 2.85 -6.56 -7.64
N VAL A 47 3.90 -5.84 -7.99
CA VAL A 47 4.85 -5.25 -7.03
C VAL A 47 4.99 -3.78 -7.37
N TYR A 48 4.90 -2.93 -6.35
CA TYR A 48 5.04 -1.49 -6.51
C TYR A 48 5.92 -0.88 -5.42
N LEU A 49 6.61 0.19 -5.76
CA LEU A 49 7.24 1.11 -4.81
C LEU A 49 6.32 2.33 -4.66
N ARG A 50 5.96 2.70 -3.43
CA ARG A 50 5.19 3.91 -3.13
C ARG A 50 5.99 4.82 -2.21
N VAL A 51 6.22 6.04 -2.68
CA VAL A 51 6.87 7.12 -1.94
C VAL A 51 5.86 8.24 -1.76
N TRP A 52 5.45 8.47 -0.52
CA TRP A 52 4.70 9.64 -0.10
C TRP A 52 5.65 10.62 0.58
N LEU A 53 5.84 11.78 -0.03
CA LEU A 53 6.63 12.87 0.51
C LEU A 53 5.78 14.14 0.61
N LEU A 54 5.44 14.53 1.84
CA LEU A 54 4.54 15.64 2.16
C LEU A 54 3.18 15.48 1.47
N LYS A 55 2.87 16.27 0.45
CA LYS A 55 1.61 16.17 -0.31
C LYS A 55 1.75 15.37 -1.60
N SER A 56 2.96 15.00 -1.97
CA SER A 56 3.24 14.33 -3.24
C SER A 56 3.33 12.83 -3.03
N VAL A 57 2.66 12.07 -3.89
CA VAL A 57 2.73 10.60 -3.90
C VAL A 57 3.25 10.16 -5.25
N PHE A 58 4.30 9.35 -5.21
CA PHE A 58 4.88 8.66 -6.34
C PHE A 58 4.64 7.17 -6.18
N ILE A 59 4.21 6.51 -7.25
CA ILE A 59 4.03 5.07 -7.31
C ILE A 59 4.74 4.57 -8.56
N LEU A 60 5.67 3.63 -8.39
CA LEU A 60 6.29 2.87 -9.46
C LEU A 60 5.80 1.44 -9.36
N SER A 61 4.85 1.06 -10.21
CA SER A 61 4.33 -0.29 -10.36
C SER A 61 5.05 -1.02 -11.49
N LYS A 62 5.28 -2.32 -11.31
CA LYS A 62 5.84 -3.17 -12.37
C LYS A 62 4.86 -3.34 -13.54
N LYS A 63 3.56 -3.37 -13.30
CA LYS A 63 2.52 -3.59 -14.33
C LYS A 63 1.92 -2.30 -14.87
N GLU A 64 1.68 -1.31 -14.00
CA GLU A 64 1.04 -0.02 -14.37
C GLU A 64 2.06 1.09 -14.68
N GLY A 65 3.35 0.88 -14.39
CA GLY A 65 4.39 1.87 -14.62
C GLY A 65 4.39 2.97 -13.56
N ILE A 66 4.59 4.22 -13.99
CA ILE A 66 4.80 5.35 -13.09
C ILE A 66 3.52 6.17 -12.93
N LYS A 67 3.15 6.47 -11.69
CA LYS A 67 2.03 7.35 -11.33
C LYS A 67 2.48 8.41 -10.33
N PHE A 68 2.02 9.64 -10.55
CA PHE A 68 2.18 10.76 -9.62
C PHE A 68 0.81 11.29 -9.21
N ASP A 69 0.65 11.61 -7.92
CA ASP A 69 -0.60 12.10 -7.35
C ASP A 69 -0.31 13.15 -6.27
N LYS A 70 -1.27 14.05 -6.01
CA LYS A 70 -1.18 15.05 -4.93
C LYS A 70 -2.31 14.87 -3.93
N LYS A 71 -1.95 14.76 -2.65
CA LYS A 71 -2.86 14.57 -1.52
C LYS A 71 -3.05 15.87 -0.74
N ARG A 72 -4.21 16.00 -0.08
CA ARG A 72 -4.53 17.18 0.74
C ARG A 72 -3.71 17.24 2.04
N ARG A 73 -3.45 16.06 2.63
CA ARG A 73 -2.70 15.91 3.89
C ARG A 73 -1.21 15.68 3.64
N ASN A 74 -0.39 16.09 4.60
CA ASN A 74 1.03 15.76 4.62
C ASN A 74 1.22 14.35 5.19
N ASN A 75 2.15 13.59 4.61
CA ASN A 75 2.62 12.33 5.18
C ASN A 75 4.05 12.03 4.72
N LEU A 76 4.71 11.10 5.40
CA LEU A 76 5.98 10.53 5.00
C LEU A 76 5.85 9.00 4.98
N LYS A 77 5.87 8.40 3.79
CA LYS A 77 5.75 6.95 3.61
C LYS A 77 6.71 6.49 2.51
N VAL A 78 7.44 5.40 2.74
CA VAL A 78 8.25 4.72 1.73
C VAL A 78 8.05 3.23 1.91
N VAL A 79 7.29 2.60 1.01
CA VAL A 79 6.91 1.20 1.12
C VAL A 79 7.09 0.46 -0.20
N ILE A 80 7.45 -0.82 -0.09
CA ILE A 80 7.28 -1.80 -1.16
C ILE A 80 5.94 -2.49 -0.92
N GLY A 81 5.06 -2.39 -1.90
CA GLY A 81 3.73 -2.98 -1.90
C GLY A 81 3.65 -4.22 -2.78
N LEU A 82 2.87 -5.19 -2.32
CA LEU A 82 2.53 -6.43 -3.03
C LEU A 82 1.02 -6.48 -3.21
N SER A 83 0.56 -6.83 -4.41
CA SER A 83 -0.87 -6.89 -4.77
C SER A 83 -1.20 -8.18 -5.52
N ASP A 84 -2.43 -8.68 -5.36
CA ASP A 84 -2.96 -9.83 -6.12
C ASP A 84 -3.81 -9.44 -7.35
N LYS A 85 -3.97 -8.12 -7.55
CA LYS A 85 -4.44 -7.46 -8.78
C LYS A 85 -3.24 -7.14 -9.66
#